data_AF-A0A0C3DVM4-F1
#
_entry.id   AF-A0A0C3DVM4-F1
#
_cell.length_a   1.000
_cell.length_b   1.000
_cell.length_c   1.000
_cell.angle_alpha   90.00
_cell.angle_beta   90.00
_cell.angle_gamma   90.00
#
_symmetry.space_group_name_H-M   'P 1'
#
loop_
_entity.id
_entity.type
_entity.pdbx_description
1 polymer ?
#
loop_
_entity_poly.entity_id
_entity_poly.type
_entity_poly.pdbx_seq_one_letter_code
_entity_poly.pdbx_strand_id
1 'polypeptide(L)'
;PNELIVLILDALDVPSLLRCMLVCKQFQSIIQQSSAFLYKVSLFSTQMSDVEHCNWDLPSRLDAIRRHTEAWNNLQFPTRNQIPMEFSGAWELAGGVLAQTNPRGGISCVHMPCSIKRIPEHRWVAPTDFPIRDFTIDTSQDLLVAIELDDGWPHIHFRSCTTGMMHPMVTCPRVTPTFLRERCRFSFLIRVCGPHVGILFSALWLYSSPLAFAIWDWRSGRQIMV
;
A
#
# COMPACT_ATOMS: atom_id res chain seq x y z
N PRO A 1 -8.56 -38.63 22.71
CA PRO A 1 -8.84 -38.61 21.25
C PRO A 1 -8.00 -37.50 20.59
N ASN A 2 -7.51 -37.73 19.36
CA ASN A 2 -6.64 -36.77 18.68
C ASN A 2 -7.38 -35.46 18.38
N GLU A 3 -8.68 -35.52 18.14
CA GLU A 3 -9.56 -34.40 17.84
C GLU A 3 -9.59 -33.38 18.99
N LEU A 4 -9.67 -33.88 20.24
CA LEU A 4 -9.62 -33.01 21.43
C LEU A 4 -8.23 -32.41 21.63
N ILE A 5 -7.17 -33.16 21.33
CA ILE A 5 -5.79 -32.65 21.42
C ILE A 5 -5.60 -31.51 20.42
N VAL A 6 -6.10 -31.66 19.19
CA VAL A 6 -6.04 -30.60 18.16
C VAL A 6 -6.75 -29.33 18.65
N LEU A 7 -7.96 -29.43 19.20
CA LEU A 7 -8.68 -28.26 19.72
C LEU A 7 -7.92 -27.56 20.86
N ILE A 8 -7.30 -28.31 21.76
CA ILE A 8 -6.49 -27.76 22.86
C ILE A 8 -5.26 -27.04 22.31
N LEU A 9 -4.53 -27.66 21.38
CA LEU A 9 -3.34 -27.09 20.77
C LEU A 9 -3.65 -25.83 19.95
N ASP A 10 -4.82 -25.77 19.31
CA ASP A 10 -5.24 -24.61 18.51
C ASP A 10 -5.51 -23.36 19.36
N ALA A 11 -5.93 -23.53 20.61
CA ALA A 11 -6.10 -22.44 21.56
C ALA A 11 -4.78 -21.82 22.06
N LEU A 12 -3.63 -22.47 21.80
CA LEU A 12 -2.31 -21.99 22.27
C LEU A 12 -1.73 -20.91 21.36
N ASP A 13 -0.94 -20.00 21.94
CA ASP A 13 -0.04 -19.13 21.19
C ASP A 13 1.11 -19.93 20.57
N VAL A 14 1.73 -19.39 19.52
CA VAL A 14 2.78 -20.09 18.76
C VAL A 14 3.97 -20.51 19.62
N PRO A 15 4.52 -19.68 20.52
CA PRO A 15 5.57 -20.10 21.44
C PRO A 15 5.20 -21.32 22.29
N SER A 16 3.99 -21.36 22.86
CA SER A 16 3.52 -22.51 23.65
C SER A 16 3.30 -23.74 22.79
N LEU A 17 2.73 -23.58 21.60
CA LEU A 17 2.56 -24.66 20.62
C LEU A 17 3.90 -25.31 20.24
N LEU A 18 4.94 -24.50 20.00
CA LEU A 18 6.29 -24.99 19.71
C LEU A 18 6.91 -25.72 20.91
N ARG A 19 6.65 -25.26 22.14
CA ARG A 19 7.07 -26.01 23.35
C ARG A 19 6.36 -27.35 23.47
N CYS A 20 5.07 -27.44 23.11
CA CYS A 20 4.34 -28.71 23.10
C CYS A 20 4.97 -29.75 22.16
N MET A 21 5.62 -29.33 21.07
CA MET A 21 6.37 -30.25 20.19
C MET A 21 7.54 -30.94 20.90
N LEU A 22 8.07 -30.36 21.98
CA LEU A 22 9.18 -30.90 22.77
C LEU A 22 8.71 -31.82 23.91
N VAL A 23 7.42 -31.85 24.21
CA VAL A 23 6.86 -32.63 25.33
C VAL A 23 6.79 -34.12 24.98
N CYS A 24 6.23 -34.46 23.81
CA CYS A 24 6.12 -35.86 23.38
C CYS A 24 6.00 -36.02 21.87
N LYS A 25 6.31 -37.23 21.37
CA LYS A 25 6.23 -37.60 19.95
C LYS A 25 4.81 -37.48 19.38
N GLN A 26 3.77 -37.71 20.19
CA GLN A 26 2.38 -37.60 19.74
C GLN A 26 2.02 -36.15 19.41
N PHE A 27 2.34 -35.20 20.30
CA PHE A 27 2.09 -33.78 20.05
C PHE A 27 2.91 -33.27 18.87
N GLN A 28 4.19 -33.66 18.82
CA GLN A 28 5.05 -33.34 17.68
C GLN A 28 4.43 -33.83 16.36
N SER A 29 3.98 -35.09 16.32
CA SER A 29 3.35 -35.68 15.12
C SER A 29 2.08 -34.93 14.72
N ILE A 30 1.19 -34.64 15.67
CA ILE A 30 -0.07 -33.91 15.41
C ILE A 30 0.22 -32.52 14.83
N ILE A 31 1.20 -31.81 15.41
CA ILE A 31 1.59 -30.46 14.97
C ILE A 31 2.22 -30.50 13.57
N GLN A 32 3.16 -31.43 13.32
CA GLN A 32 3.86 -31.54 12.05
C GLN A 32 3.00 -32.04 10.89
N GLN A 33 1.93 -32.78 11.16
CA GLN A 33 1.03 -33.30 10.13
C GLN A 33 -0.16 -32.36 9.83
N SER A 34 -0.37 -31.33 10.64
CA SER A 34 -1.46 -30.37 10.47
C SER A 34 -1.01 -29.14 9.68
N SER A 35 -1.60 -28.94 8.50
CA SER A 35 -1.38 -27.70 7.73
C SER A 35 -1.84 -26.46 8.49
N ALA A 36 -2.86 -26.57 9.35
CA ALA A 36 -3.34 -25.45 10.16
C ALA A 36 -2.28 -24.97 11.17
N PHE A 37 -1.67 -25.91 11.91
CA PHE A 37 -0.62 -25.58 12.88
C PHE A 37 0.64 -25.07 12.18
N LEU A 38 1.06 -25.74 11.10
CA LEU A 38 2.21 -25.28 10.32
C LEU A 38 1.97 -23.90 9.73
N TYR A 39 0.76 -23.60 9.24
CA TYR A 39 0.39 -22.28 8.74
C TYR A 39 0.45 -21.21 9.84
N LYS A 40 -0.13 -21.48 11.02
CA LYS A 40 -0.07 -20.61 12.20
C LYS A 40 1.37 -20.28 12.60
N VAL A 41 2.24 -21.30 12.63
CA VAL A 41 3.68 -21.13 12.91
C VAL A 41 4.36 -20.31 11.81
N SER A 42 4.07 -20.59 10.54
CA SER A 42 4.66 -19.86 9.41
C SER A 42 4.29 -18.38 9.41
N LEU A 43 3.01 -18.03 9.67
CA LEU A 43 2.57 -16.64 9.82
C LEU A 43 3.35 -15.92 10.94
N PHE A 44 3.45 -16.56 12.11
CA PHE A 44 4.20 -16.00 13.23
C PHE A 44 5.67 -15.77 12.90
N SER A 45 6.33 -16.76 12.29
CA SER A 45 7.76 -16.66 11.93
C SER A 45 8.05 -15.58 10.89
N THR A 46 7.07 -15.26 10.03
CA THR A 46 7.20 -14.26 8.96
C THR A 46 6.61 -12.91 9.33
N GLN A 47 6.11 -12.75 10.57
CA GLN A 47 5.37 -11.57 11.04
C GLN A 47 4.21 -11.17 10.11
N MET A 48 3.58 -12.18 9.50
CA MET A 48 2.42 -12.01 8.64
C MET A 48 1.14 -12.27 9.42
N SER A 49 0.06 -11.63 8.98
CA SER A 49 -1.30 -11.90 9.47
C SER A 49 -2.10 -12.61 8.39
N ASP A 50 -3.02 -13.48 8.80
CA ASP A 50 -3.97 -14.09 7.87
C ASP A 50 -4.98 -13.05 7.37
N VAL A 51 -5.62 -13.33 6.24
CA VAL A 51 -6.68 -12.49 5.68
C VAL A 51 -8.02 -13.22 5.82
N GLU A 52 -9.01 -12.57 6.42
CA GLU A 52 -10.33 -13.15 6.72
C GLU A 52 -11.04 -13.72 5.48
N HIS A 53 -10.78 -13.17 4.29
CA HIS A 53 -11.44 -13.53 3.04
C HIS A 53 -10.47 -14.11 2.00
N CYS A 54 -9.78 -15.20 2.35
CA CYS A 54 -8.93 -15.91 1.40
C CYS A 54 -9.60 -17.20 0.89
N ASN A 55 -9.77 -17.29 -0.43
CA ASN A 55 -10.40 -18.44 -1.10
C ASN A 55 -9.49 -19.67 -1.21
N TRP A 56 -8.30 -19.64 -0.61
CA TRP A 56 -7.35 -20.76 -0.65
C TRP A 56 -7.53 -21.65 0.56
N ASP A 57 -7.38 -22.96 0.34
CA ASP A 57 -7.26 -23.94 1.41
C ASP A 57 -5.94 -23.75 2.19
N LEU A 58 -5.92 -24.22 3.44
CA LEU A 58 -4.77 -24.06 4.32
C LEU A 58 -3.46 -24.61 3.73
N PRO A 59 -3.42 -25.78 3.06
CA PRO A 59 -2.23 -26.25 2.37
C PRO A 59 -1.70 -25.26 1.34
N SER A 60 -2.56 -24.68 0.48
CA SER A 60 -2.12 -23.69 -0.52
C SER A 60 -1.64 -22.39 0.13
N ARG A 61 -2.27 -21.95 1.23
CA ARG A 61 -1.79 -20.76 1.97
C ARG A 61 -0.42 -20.99 2.59
N LEU A 62 -0.20 -22.16 3.21
CA LEU A 62 1.09 -22.56 3.75
C LEU A 62 2.17 -22.63 2.66
N ASP A 63 1.86 -23.23 1.52
CA ASP A 63 2.74 -23.27 0.35
C ASP A 63 3.10 -21.85 -0.15
N ALA A 64 2.14 -20.93 -0.15
CA ALA A 64 2.36 -19.53 -0.49
C ALA A 64 3.41 -18.85 0.41
N ILE A 65 3.26 -19.00 1.73
CA ILE A 65 4.18 -18.39 2.70
C ILE A 65 5.57 -19.01 2.55
N ARG A 66 5.67 -20.32 2.33
CA ARG A 66 6.95 -20.99 2.09
C ARG A 66 7.64 -20.47 0.85
N ARG A 67 6.96 -20.46 -0.31
CA ARG A 67 7.51 -19.91 -1.55
C ARG A 67 7.92 -18.45 -1.42
N HIS A 68 7.11 -17.64 -0.74
CA HIS A 68 7.46 -16.25 -0.44
C HIS A 68 8.74 -16.16 0.40
N THR A 69 8.80 -16.90 1.52
CA THR A 69 9.94 -16.87 2.45
C THR A 69 11.22 -17.37 1.79
N GLU A 70 11.14 -18.45 1.01
CA GLU A 70 12.26 -18.99 0.25
C GLU A 70 12.77 -18.00 -0.80
N ALA A 71 11.87 -17.35 -1.54
CA ALA A 71 12.24 -16.34 -2.53
C ALA A 71 13.00 -15.16 -1.88
N TRP A 72 12.54 -14.69 -0.72
CA TRP A 72 13.21 -13.60 0.01
C TRP A 72 14.54 -14.03 0.63
N ASN A 73 14.61 -15.20 1.26
CA ASN A 73 15.84 -15.70 1.88
C ASN A 73 16.95 -15.96 0.87
N ASN A 74 16.60 -16.35 -0.36
CA ASN A 74 17.56 -16.69 -1.40
C ASN A 74 17.69 -15.61 -2.49
N LEU A 75 16.91 -14.52 -2.41
CA LEU A 75 16.78 -13.49 -3.45
C LEU A 75 16.43 -14.06 -4.84
N GLN A 76 15.65 -15.15 -4.86
CA GLN A 76 15.22 -15.85 -6.07
C GLN A 76 13.76 -15.53 -6.36
N PHE A 77 13.53 -14.45 -7.11
CA PHE A 77 12.19 -14.01 -7.47
C PHE A 77 11.72 -14.72 -8.75
N PRO A 78 10.50 -15.29 -8.78
CA PRO A 78 10.01 -16.03 -9.94
C PRO A 78 9.86 -15.20 -11.22
N THR A 79 9.79 -13.88 -11.09
CA THR A 79 9.52 -12.96 -12.20
C THR A 79 10.36 -11.71 -12.01
N ARG A 80 11.01 -11.26 -13.09
CA ARG A 80 11.77 -10.02 -13.13
C ARG A 80 11.40 -9.27 -14.40
N ASN A 81 10.74 -8.13 -14.23
CA ASN A 81 10.35 -7.25 -15.33
C ASN A 81 11.03 -5.90 -15.16
N GLN A 82 11.34 -5.25 -16.27
CA GLN A 82 11.77 -3.86 -16.30
C GLN A 82 10.62 -3.01 -16.83
N ILE A 83 10.16 -2.06 -16.03
CA ILE A 83 9.18 -1.07 -16.47
C ILE A 83 9.95 0.21 -16.75
N PRO A 84 9.98 0.70 -18.00
CA PRO A 84 10.66 1.95 -18.32
C PRO A 84 9.94 3.12 -17.63
N MET A 85 10.74 4.09 -17.20
CA MET A 85 10.19 5.36 -16.74
C MET A 85 9.71 6.15 -17.97
N GLU A 86 8.41 6.40 -18.06
CA GLU A 86 7.82 7.01 -19.26
C GLU A 86 8.18 8.50 -19.41
N PHE A 87 8.44 9.16 -18.28
CA PHE A 87 8.73 10.59 -18.21
C PHE A 87 9.60 10.90 -16.99
N SER A 88 10.36 12.00 -17.02
CA SER A 88 11.18 12.47 -15.90
C SER A 88 10.37 13.19 -14.81
N GLY A 89 9.10 12.83 -14.63
CA GLY A 89 8.19 13.44 -13.67
C GLY A 89 8.05 12.64 -12.38
N ALA A 90 7.02 12.95 -11.60
CA ALA A 90 6.73 12.24 -10.36
C ALA A 90 6.29 10.79 -10.67
N TRP A 91 6.59 9.90 -9.73
CA TRP A 91 6.17 8.51 -9.72
C TRP A 91 5.94 8.06 -8.28
N GLU A 92 5.07 7.07 -8.10
CA GLU A 92 4.75 6.48 -6.80
C GLU A 92 4.61 4.96 -6.96
N LEU A 93 5.02 4.21 -5.94
CA LEU A 93 4.85 2.76 -5.86
C LEU A 93 4.04 2.42 -4.61
N ALA A 94 2.76 2.06 -4.79
CA ALA A 94 1.86 1.78 -3.67
C ALA A 94 0.92 0.61 -4.00
N GLY A 95 0.72 -0.29 -3.03
CA GLY A 95 -0.21 -1.41 -3.17
C GLY A 95 0.06 -2.33 -4.36
N GLY A 96 1.32 -2.47 -4.79
CA GLY A 96 1.69 -3.25 -5.97
C GLY A 96 1.49 -2.52 -7.31
N VAL A 97 1.10 -1.25 -7.29
CA VAL A 97 0.90 -0.42 -8.47
C VAL A 97 2.03 0.60 -8.58
N LEU A 98 2.75 0.58 -9.70
CA LEU A 98 3.62 1.67 -10.12
C LEU A 98 2.78 2.69 -10.88
N ALA A 99 2.67 3.90 -10.35
CA ALA A 99 2.05 5.03 -11.03
C ALA A 99 3.12 6.04 -11.43
N GLN A 100 2.98 6.60 -12.62
CA GLN A 100 3.90 7.61 -13.17
C GLN A 100 3.09 8.74 -13.76
N THR A 101 3.61 9.98 -13.69
CA THR A 101 3.03 11.08 -14.46
C THR A 101 3.05 10.78 -15.96
N ASN A 102 1.92 11.00 -16.63
CA ASN A 102 1.76 10.74 -18.05
C ASN A 102 2.01 12.03 -18.86
N PRO A 103 2.87 12.01 -19.90
CA PRO A 103 3.09 13.17 -20.77
C PRO A 103 1.83 13.73 -21.44
N ARG A 104 0.79 12.90 -21.59
CA ARG A 104 -0.52 13.28 -22.15
C ARG A 104 -1.52 13.80 -21.11
N GLY A 105 -1.10 13.95 -19.86
CA GLY A 105 -1.94 14.34 -18.73
C GLY A 105 -2.36 13.16 -17.85
N GLY A 106 -2.51 13.41 -16.55
CA GLY A 106 -2.83 12.38 -15.56
C GLY A 106 -1.67 11.46 -15.20
N ILE A 107 -2.01 10.21 -14.85
CA ILE A 107 -1.04 9.16 -14.49
C ILE A 107 -1.21 7.92 -15.36
N SER A 108 -0.09 7.25 -15.68
CA SER A 108 -0.06 5.89 -16.20
C SER A 108 0.26 4.92 -15.07
N CYS A 109 -0.47 3.80 -15.02
CA CYS A 109 -0.38 2.85 -13.93
C CYS A 109 -0.10 1.45 -14.44
N VAL A 110 0.74 0.73 -13.70
CA VAL A 110 1.07 -0.67 -13.92
C VAL A 110 0.89 -1.41 -12.60
N HIS A 111 -0.15 -2.23 -12.50
CA HIS A 111 -0.28 -3.20 -11.42
C HIS A 111 0.65 -4.37 -11.71
N MET A 112 1.67 -4.52 -10.87
CA MET A 112 2.71 -5.51 -11.05
C MET A 112 2.14 -6.93 -10.91
N PRO A 113 2.55 -7.86 -11.78
CA PRO A 113 2.11 -9.24 -11.66
C PRO A 113 2.65 -9.88 -10.38
N CYS A 114 1.86 -10.78 -9.79
CA CYS A 114 2.29 -11.59 -8.65
C CYS A 114 1.99 -13.06 -8.94
N SER A 115 3.03 -13.83 -9.29
CA SER A 115 2.92 -15.26 -9.60
C SER A 115 2.39 -16.09 -8.43
N ILE A 116 2.76 -15.74 -7.19
CA ILE A 116 2.26 -16.40 -5.99
C ILE A 116 0.75 -16.22 -5.91
N LYS A 117 0.25 -14.98 -5.94
CA LYS A 117 -1.18 -14.64 -5.84
C LYS A 117 -1.97 -14.84 -7.13
N ARG A 118 -1.32 -15.25 -8.23
CA ARG A 118 -1.90 -15.33 -9.59
C ARG A 118 -2.51 -14.00 -10.06
N ILE A 119 -1.89 -12.89 -9.69
CA ILE A 119 -2.31 -11.56 -10.15
C ILE A 119 -1.64 -11.32 -11.51
N PRO A 120 -2.41 -11.14 -12.60
CA PRO A 120 -1.84 -10.77 -13.89
C PRO A 120 -1.37 -9.31 -13.87
N GLU A 121 -0.46 -8.97 -14.78
CA GLU A 121 -0.14 -7.57 -15.03
C GLU A 121 -1.38 -6.85 -15.59
N HIS A 122 -1.66 -5.65 -15.09
CA HIS A 122 -2.74 -4.81 -15.59
C HIS A 122 -2.25 -3.38 -15.74
N ARG A 123 -2.60 -2.73 -16.86
CA ARG A 123 -2.17 -1.37 -17.19
C ARG A 123 -3.37 -0.50 -17.50
N TRP A 124 -3.35 0.73 -17.01
CA TRP A 124 -4.39 1.72 -17.30
C TRP A 124 -3.80 3.13 -17.25
N VAL A 125 -4.58 4.09 -17.71
CA VAL A 125 -4.28 5.52 -17.62
C VAL A 125 -5.44 6.18 -16.92
N ALA A 126 -5.14 7.01 -15.92
CA ALA A 126 -6.09 7.85 -15.22
C ALA A 126 -5.83 9.31 -15.63
N PRO A 127 -6.51 9.82 -16.68
CA PRO A 127 -6.28 11.16 -17.21
C PRO A 127 -6.75 12.23 -16.22
N THR A 128 -6.07 13.38 -16.21
CA THR A 128 -6.49 14.57 -15.47
C THR A 128 -6.61 15.76 -16.40
N ASP A 129 -7.48 16.71 -16.02
CA ASP A 129 -7.69 17.98 -16.71
C ASP A 129 -6.68 19.07 -16.32
N PHE A 130 -5.74 18.73 -15.42
CA PHE A 130 -4.68 19.61 -14.92
C PHE A 130 -3.32 18.92 -14.95
N PRO A 131 -2.21 19.68 -15.02
CA PRO A 131 -0.86 19.13 -14.93
C PRO A 131 -0.54 18.69 -13.49
N ILE A 132 0.02 17.49 -13.35
CA ILE A 132 0.44 16.94 -12.05
C ILE A 132 1.90 17.30 -11.81
N ARG A 133 2.16 18.06 -10.74
CA ARG A 133 3.49 18.35 -10.23
C ARG A 133 4.04 17.21 -9.38
N ASP A 134 3.22 16.72 -8.46
CA ASP A 134 3.55 15.68 -7.50
C ASP A 134 2.26 14.95 -7.09
N PHE A 135 2.34 13.71 -6.63
CA PHE A 135 1.16 12.95 -6.24
C PHE A 135 1.49 11.76 -5.33
N THR A 136 0.45 11.20 -4.71
CA THR A 136 0.47 9.85 -4.14
C THR A 136 -0.84 9.15 -4.46
N ILE A 137 -0.88 7.83 -4.31
CA ILE A 137 -2.08 7.02 -4.51
C ILE A 137 -2.34 6.12 -3.30
N ASP A 138 -3.61 5.84 -3.05
CA ASP A 138 -4.05 4.78 -2.15
C ASP A 138 -5.00 3.85 -2.92
N THR A 139 -4.46 2.74 -3.38
CA THR A 139 -5.18 1.75 -4.20
C THR A 139 -6.28 1.04 -3.43
N SER A 140 -6.23 1.03 -2.08
CA SER A 140 -7.27 0.39 -1.26
C SER A 140 -8.59 1.19 -1.24
N GLN A 141 -8.50 2.49 -1.48
CA GLN A 141 -9.64 3.41 -1.52
C GLN A 141 -9.86 4.01 -2.91
N ASP A 142 -9.17 3.52 -3.95
CA ASP A 142 -9.15 4.10 -5.30
C ASP A 142 -8.80 5.61 -5.33
N LEU A 143 -7.92 6.08 -4.43
CA LEU A 143 -7.64 7.51 -4.28
C LEU A 143 -6.34 7.91 -5.01
N LEU A 144 -6.42 9.00 -5.79
CA LEU A 144 -5.29 9.79 -6.28
C LEU A 144 -5.33 11.15 -5.59
N VAL A 145 -4.26 11.48 -4.86
CA VAL A 145 -4.02 12.83 -4.34
C VAL A 145 -2.96 13.47 -5.22
N ALA A 146 -3.36 14.44 -6.04
CA ALA A 146 -2.46 15.10 -6.99
C ALA A 146 -2.30 16.57 -6.64
N ILE A 147 -1.10 17.10 -6.84
CA ILE A 147 -0.78 18.51 -6.67
C ILE A 147 -0.60 19.13 -8.04
N GLU A 148 -1.38 20.17 -8.31
CA GLU A 148 -1.20 21.09 -9.42
C GLU A 148 -0.49 22.35 -8.89
N LEU A 149 0.40 22.94 -9.70
CA LEU A 149 0.95 24.27 -9.43
C LEU A 149 0.40 25.25 -10.46
N ASP A 150 -0.50 26.14 -10.03
CA ASP A 150 -1.00 27.24 -10.84
C ASP A 150 -0.32 28.55 -10.43
N ASP A 151 0.53 29.10 -11.31
CA ASP A 151 1.32 30.31 -11.04
C ASP A 151 2.08 30.27 -9.68
N GLY A 152 2.57 29.07 -9.32
CA GLY A 152 3.30 28.80 -8.08
C GLY A 152 2.42 28.50 -6.85
N TRP A 153 1.09 28.57 -6.97
CA TRP A 153 0.16 28.18 -5.92
C TRP A 153 -0.20 26.69 -6.01
N PRO A 154 -0.07 25.92 -4.91
CA PRO A 154 -0.46 24.53 -4.93
C PRO A 154 -1.98 24.36 -4.84
N HIS A 155 -2.54 23.57 -5.74
CA HIS A 155 -3.91 23.05 -5.64
C HIS A 155 -3.86 21.54 -5.44
N ILE A 156 -4.55 21.07 -4.40
CA ILE A 156 -4.62 19.64 -4.07
C ILE A 156 -5.91 19.10 -4.67
N HIS A 157 -5.80 18.09 -5.52
CA HIS A 157 -6.91 17.43 -6.18
C HIS A 157 -7.10 16.03 -5.62
N PHE A 158 -8.36 15.67 -5.37
CA PHE A 158 -8.76 14.32 -4.97
C PHE A 158 -9.50 13.67 -6.15
N ARG A 159 -8.89 12.64 -6.74
CA ARG A 159 -9.37 11.94 -7.93
C ARG A 159 -9.39 10.43 -7.71
N SER A 160 -10.04 9.70 -8.59
CA SER A 160 -9.93 8.24 -8.65
C SER A 160 -8.59 7.86 -9.29
N CYS A 161 -7.81 6.97 -8.68
CA CYS A 161 -6.55 6.50 -9.27
C CYS A 161 -6.77 5.52 -10.44
N THR A 162 -7.95 4.93 -10.54
CA THR A 162 -8.36 4.04 -11.63
C THR A 162 -8.85 4.82 -12.85
N THR A 163 -9.63 5.89 -12.63
CA THR A 163 -10.31 6.60 -13.72
C THR A 163 -9.78 8.00 -13.98
N GLY A 164 -9.07 8.62 -13.03
CA GLY A 164 -8.64 10.02 -13.10
C GLY A 164 -9.75 11.04 -12.87
N MET A 165 -11.01 10.58 -12.77
CA MET A 165 -12.19 11.40 -12.57
C MET A 165 -12.37 11.81 -11.11
N MET A 166 -13.32 12.70 -10.84
CA MET A 166 -13.72 13.06 -9.47
C MET A 166 -14.06 11.79 -8.67
N HIS A 167 -13.42 11.65 -7.51
CA HIS A 167 -13.61 10.47 -6.68
C HIS A 167 -15.03 10.46 -6.07
N PRO A 168 -15.78 9.34 -6.11
CA PRO A 168 -17.19 9.30 -5.71
C PRO A 168 -17.49 9.76 -4.28
N MET A 169 -16.55 9.52 -3.36
CA MET A 169 -16.69 9.92 -1.94
C MET A 169 -16.32 11.37 -1.65
N VAL A 170 -15.89 12.14 -2.65
CA VAL A 170 -15.40 13.50 -2.45
C VAL A 170 -16.53 14.50 -2.66
N THR A 171 -16.71 15.39 -1.69
CA THR A 171 -17.62 16.54 -1.79
C THR A 171 -16.90 17.78 -2.32
N CYS A 172 -15.62 17.94 -1.99
CA CYS A 172 -14.78 19.05 -2.44
C CYS A 172 -13.58 18.51 -3.23
N PRO A 173 -13.66 18.43 -4.57
CA PRO A 173 -12.68 17.74 -5.42
C PRO A 173 -11.32 18.44 -5.51
N ARG A 174 -11.24 19.69 -5.05
CA ARG A 174 -10.05 20.53 -5.08
C ARG A 174 -10.00 21.43 -3.86
N VAL A 175 -8.87 21.43 -3.16
CA VAL A 175 -8.62 22.35 -2.03
C VAL A 175 -7.35 23.17 -2.29
N THR A 176 -7.36 24.43 -1.84
CA THR A 176 -6.22 25.34 -1.96
C THR A 176 -5.72 25.68 -0.55
N PRO A 177 -4.46 25.44 -0.21
CA PRO A 177 -3.90 25.78 1.10
C PRO A 177 -3.93 27.28 1.35
N THR A 178 -4.79 27.76 2.26
CA THR A 178 -4.96 29.19 2.55
C THR A 178 -3.91 29.76 3.51
N PHE A 179 -3.15 28.89 4.17
CA PHE A 179 -2.09 29.29 5.11
C PHE A 179 -0.79 29.70 4.41
N LEU A 180 -0.64 29.38 3.13
CA LEU A 180 0.51 29.82 2.33
C LEU A 180 0.32 31.30 1.99
N ARG A 181 1.28 32.14 2.41
CA ARG A 181 1.22 33.59 2.24
C ARG A 181 2.01 34.08 1.01
N GLU A 182 2.94 33.27 0.54
CA GLU A 182 3.86 33.64 -0.52
C GLU A 182 3.97 32.51 -1.55
N ARG A 183 4.17 32.90 -2.81
CA ARG A 183 4.48 31.98 -3.89
C ARG A 183 5.89 31.43 -3.68
N CYS A 184 6.04 30.12 -3.70
CA CYS A 184 7.35 29.49 -3.58
C CYS A 184 7.43 28.23 -4.45
N ARG A 185 8.66 27.81 -4.76
CA ARG A 185 8.90 26.49 -5.31
C ARG A 185 8.88 25.49 -4.16
N PHE A 186 7.73 24.86 -3.97
CA PHE A 186 7.56 23.83 -2.96
C PHE A 186 8.04 22.45 -3.47
N SER A 187 8.65 21.69 -2.58
CA SER A 187 8.60 20.23 -2.60
C SER A 187 7.53 19.74 -1.64
N PHE A 188 6.99 18.56 -1.92
CA PHE A 188 5.88 17.99 -1.16
C PHE A 188 6.25 16.61 -0.63
N LEU A 189 5.75 16.27 0.55
CA LEU A 189 5.67 14.89 1.02
C LEU A 189 4.22 14.62 1.35
N ILE A 190 3.60 13.73 0.59
CA ILE A 190 2.16 13.45 0.64
C ILE A 190 1.95 12.05 1.25
N ARG A 191 1.09 11.93 2.25
CA ARG A 191 0.72 10.64 2.86
C ARG A 191 -0.77 10.54 3.08
N VAL A 192 -1.34 9.39 2.71
CA VAL A 192 -2.74 9.03 2.96
C VAL A 192 -2.80 8.10 4.18
N CYS A 193 -3.72 8.36 5.10
CA CYS A 193 -4.02 7.51 6.24
C CYS A 193 -5.54 7.48 6.46
N GLY A 194 -6.19 6.46 5.89
CA GLY A 194 -7.65 6.32 5.92
C GLY A 194 -8.35 7.54 5.28
N PRO A 195 -9.21 8.28 6.00
CA PRO A 195 -9.88 9.47 5.46
C PRO A 195 -9.00 10.72 5.44
N HIS A 196 -7.75 10.65 5.93
CA HIS A 196 -6.89 11.81 6.09
C HIS A 196 -5.75 11.83 5.07
N VAL A 197 -5.42 13.04 4.60
CA VAL A 197 -4.25 13.33 3.77
C VAL A 197 -3.39 14.33 4.51
N GLY A 198 -2.16 13.95 4.80
CA GLY A 198 -1.13 14.85 5.32
C GLY A 198 -0.18 15.28 4.21
N ILE A 199 0.09 16.59 4.13
CA ILE A 199 1.05 17.15 3.18
C ILE A 199 2.03 18.03 3.93
N LEU A 200 3.31 17.68 3.84
CA LEU A 200 4.42 18.55 4.24
C LEU A 200 4.84 19.39 3.05
N PHE A 201 4.79 20.70 3.22
CA PHE A 201 5.23 21.71 2.26
C PHE A 201 6.63 22.16 2.67
N SER A 202 7.61 21.98 1.80
CA SER A 202 8.98 22.45 2.04
C SER A 202 9.36 23.44 0.94
N ALA A 203 9.57 24.70 1.30
CA ALA A 203 10.12 25.68 0.38
C ALA A 203 11.54 25.27 -0.04
N LEU A 204 11.85 25.29 -1.34
CA LEU A 204 13.19 25.09 -1.83
C LEU A 204 13.95 26.43 -1.76
N TRP A 205 15.23 26.39 -1.36
CA TRP A 205 16.21 27.50 -1.44
C TRP A 205 16.10 28.64 -0.42
N LEU A 206 15.30 28.52 0.63
CA LEU A 206 15.31 29.47 1.75
C LEU A 206 16.12 28.90 2.92
N TYR A 207 17.13 29.63 3.39
CA TYR A 207 17.98 29.25 4.55
C TYR A 207 17.18 29.01 5.84
N SER A 208 15.94 29.51 5.89
CA SER A 208 14.93 29.24 6.91
C SER A 208 13.63 28.86 6.22
N SER A 209 13.62 27.71 5.56
CA SER A 209 12.48 27.27 4.75
C SER A 209 11.23 27.11 5.62
N PRO A 210 10.14 27.84 5.35
CA PRO A 210 8.88 27.57 6.02
C PRO A 210 8.46 26.13 5.69
N LEU A 211 8.46 25.30 6.72
CA LEU A 211 7.89 23.96 6.72
C LEU A 211 6.48 24.12 7.27
N ALA A 212 5.49 23.86 6.44
CA ALA A 212 4.10 23.77 6.88
C ALA A 212 3.64 22.33 6.72
N PHE A 213 2.99 21.77 7.73
CA PHE A 213 2.43 20.43 7.65
C PHE A 213 0.93 20.51 7.89
N ALA A 214 0.17 20.25 6.84
CA ALA A 214 -1.27 20.38 6.91
C ALA A 214 -1.96 19.05 6.66
N ILE A 215 -3.08 18.86 7.35
CA ILE A 215 -3.90 17.65 7.25
C ILE A 215 -5.29 18.05 6.77
N TRP A 216 -5.80 17.31 5.79
CA TRP A 216 -7.17 17.40 5.31
C TRP A 216 -7.90 16.08 5.48
N ASP A 217 -9.20 16.17 5.74
CA ASP A 217 -10.13 15.09 5.41
C ASP A 217 -10.40 15.17 3.90
N TRP A 218 -9.95 14.18 3.13
CA TRP A 218 -10.00 14.25 1.66
C TRP A 218 -11.42 14.06 1.11
N ARG A 219 -12.34 13.48 1.90
CA ARG A 219 -13.72 13.25 1.49
C ARG A 219 -14.51 14.55 1.54
N SER A 220 -14.31 15.34 2.59
CA SER A 220 -14.97 16.63 2.77
C SER A 220 -14.17 17.82 2.21
N GLY A 221 -12.85 17.68 2.06
CA GLY A 221 -11.92 18.78 1.78
C GLY A 221 -11.66 19.70 2.98
N ARG A 222 -12.16 19.35 4.17
CA ARG A 222 -11.97 20.16 5.38
C ARG A 222 -10.54 20.05 5.88
N GLN A 223 -9.88 21.19 6.08
CA GLN A 223 -8.59 21.26 6.75
C GLN A 223 -8.77 21.02 8.25
N ILE A 224 -8.03 20.07 8.80
CA ILE A 224 -8.06 19.69 10.22
C ILE A 224 -6.97 20.41 11.01
N MET A 225 -5.78 20.53 10.42
CA MET A 225 -4.58 21.06 11.07
C MET A 225 -3.63 21.68 10.06
N VAL A 226 -2.81 22.63 10.51
CA VAL A 226 -1.64 23.24 9.84
C VAL A 226 -0.55 23.47 10.88
#